data_AF-A0A7R7DWV3-F1
#
_entry.id   AF-A0A7R7DWV3-F1
#
_cell.length_a   1.000
_cell.length_b   1.000
_cell.length_c   1.000
_cell.angle_alpha   90.00
_cell.angle_beta   90.00
_cell.angle_gamma   90.00
#
_symmetry.space_group_name_H-M   'P 1'
#
loop_
_entity.id
_entity.type
_entity.pdbx_description
1 polymer ?
#
loop_
_entity_poly.entity_id
_entity_poly.type
_entity_poly.pdbx_seq_one_letter_code
_entity_poly.pdbx_strand_id
1 'polypeptide(L)'
;MRASYRECAEGWEQIVPAFHGAVVERRHTGVWSARRITVNVTLHLRLSYPDGRRELVWIHARAEKPDPLEIDAVLWLLEQAADDLLQNAEPVFVDVRRARLIRLRPSRATTPWMEAEAAGFAELLDQFATSAA
;
A
#
# COMPACT_ATOMS: atom_id res chain seq x y z
N MET A 1 -28.26 -11.07 -0.97
CA MET A 1 -26.87 -10.55 -0.93
C MET A 1 -26.46 -10.41 0.53
N ARG A 2 -25.34 -11.01 0.98
CA ARG A 2 -24.88 -10.88 2.40
C ARG A 2 -24.58 -9.40 2.68
N ALA A 3 -24.90 -8.90 3.88
CA ALA A 3 -24.75 -7.48 4.25
C ALA A 3 -23.35 -6.92 3.91
N SER A 4 -22.30 -7.73 4.11
CA SER A 4 -20.92 -7.39 3.79
C SER A 4 -20.66 -7.03 2.32
N TYR A 5 -21.37 -7.64 1.36
CA TYR A 5 -21.21 -7.29 -0.06
C TYR A 5 -21.92 -5.98 -0.41
N ARG A 6 -22.98 -5.63 0.32
CA ARG A 6 -23.71 -4.37 0.12
C ARG A 6 -22.85 -3.19 0.52
N GLU A 7 -22.24 -3.26 1.70
CA GLU A 7 -21.34 -2.21 2.20
C GLU A 7 -20.18 -1.96 1.22
N CYS A 8 -19.58 -3.02 0.66
CA CYS A 8 -18.55 -2.85 -0.35
C CYS A 8 -19.07 -2.24 -1.65
N ALA A 9 -20.26 -2.64 -2.12
CA ALA A 9 -20.86 -2.11 -3.34
C ALA A 9 -21.18 -0.61 -3.20
N GLU A 10 -21.89 -0.23 -2.14
CA GLU A 10 -22.23 1.17 -1.83
C GLU A 10 -20.97 2.02 -1.62
N GLY A 11 -19.93 1.44 -1.02
CA GLY A 11 -18.63 2.08 -0.87
C GLY A 11 -17.94 2.34 -2.20
N TRP A 12 -17.92 1.35 -3.09
CA TRP A 12 -17.38 1.50 -4.44
C TRP A 12 -18.13 2.56 -5.25
N GLU A 13 -19.46 2.59 -5.19
CA GLU A 13 -20.27 3.61 -5.87
C GLU A 13 -19.88 5.04 -5.48
N GLN A 14 -19.52 5.25 -4.20
CA GLN A 14 -19.07 6.55 -3.71
C GLN A 14 -17.61 6.87 -4.09
N ILE A 15 -16.75 5.85 -4.16
CA ILE A 15 -15.30 6.01 -4.39
C ILE A 15 -14.95 6.13 -5.87
N VAL A 16 -15.57 5.34 -6.75
CA VAL A 16 -15.23 5.26 -8.18
C VAL A 16 -15.20 6.62 -8.87
N PRO A 17 -16.13 7.58 -8.60
CA PRO A 17 -16.06 8.91 -9.19
C PRO A 17 -14.73 9.65 -8.93
N ALA A 18 -14.06 9.39 -7.80
CA ALA A 18 -12.77 10.02 -7.47
C ALA A 18 -11.61 9.53 -8.36
N PHE A 19 -11.79 8.41 -9.07
CA PHE A 19 -10.84 7.84 -10.03
C PHE A 19 -11.25 8.09 -11.49
N HIS A 20 -12.26 8.93 -11.73
CA HIS A 20 -12.76 9.19 -13.07
C HIS A 20 -11.67 9.73 -14.00
N GLY A 21 -11.57 9.16 -15.20
CA GLY A 21 -10.54 9.50 -16.19
C GLY A 21 -9.18 8.87 -15.96
N ALA A 22 -8.97 8.13 -14.87
CA ALA A 22 -7.75 7.36 -14.65
C ALA A 22 -7.66 6.16 -15.61
N VAL A 23 -6.44 5.88 -16.05
CA VAL A 23 -6.08 4.66 -16.79
C VAL A 23 -5.33 3.73 -15.85
N VAL A 24 -5.74 2.46 -15.82
CA VAL A 24 -5.06 1.42 -15.03
C VAL A 24 -3.83 0.91 -15.78
N GLU A 25 -2.67 0.95 -15.14
CA GLU A 25 -1.41 0.45 -15.73
C GLU A 25 -1.15 -1.03 -15.39
N ARG A 26 -0.44 -1.75 -16.30
CA ARG A 26 -0.03 -3.15 -16.09
C ARG A 26 1.27 -3.22 -15.28
N ARG A 27 1.35 -4.21 -14.37
CA ARG A 27 2.37 -4.48 -13.30
C ARG A 27 2.01 -3.84 -11.97
N HIS A 28 1.81 -4.62 -10.92
CA HIS A 28 1.33 -4.14 -9.61
C HIS A 28 2.24 -4.56 -8.44
N THR A 29 3.38 -5.20 -8.73
CA THR A 29 4.38 -5.60 -7.73
C THR A 29 5.69 -4.85 -7.99
N GLY A 30 6.15 -4.15 -6.96
CA GLY A 30 7.46 -3.54 -6.90
C GLY A 30 8.23 -4.08 -5.70
N VAL A 31 9.35 -3.45 -5.41
CA VAL A 31 10.28 -3.93 -4.39
C VAL A 31 10.67 -2.82 -3.44
N TRP A 32 10.71 -3.15 -2.15
CA TRP A 32 11.42 -2.38 -1.15
C TRP A 32 12.52 -3.24 -0.53
N SER A 33 13.70 -2.66 -0.33
CA SER A 33 14.85 -3.35 0.28
C SER A 33 15.44 -2.53 1.40
N ALA A 34 15.78 -3.20 2.50
CA ALA A 34 16.59 -2.65 3.58
C ALA A 34 17.55 -3.71 4.08
N ARG A 35 18.83 -3.34 4.22
CA ARG A 35 19.92 -4.27 4.57
C ARG A 35 19.94 -5.47 3.59
N ARG A 36 19.68 -6.69 4.08
CA ARG A 36 19.60 -7.93 3.31
C ARG A 36 18.16 -8.42 3.13
N ILE A 37 17.17 -7.68 3.65
CA ILE A 37 15.75 -7.99 3.45
C ILE A 37 15.27 -7.30 2.18
N THR A 38 14.55 -8.07 1.37
CA THR A 38 13.82 -7.58 0.21
C THR A 38 12.37 -8.01 0.35
N VAL A 39 11.45 -7.05 0.28
CA VAL A 39 10.01 -7.26 0.39
C VAL A 39 9.37 -6.88 -0.94
N ASN A 40 8.55 -7.80 -1.46
CA ASN A 40 7.69 -7.51 -2.61
C ASN A 40 6.49 -6.68 -2.15
N VAL A 41 6.34 -5.49 -2.70
CA VAL A 41 5.22 -4.58 -2.43
C VAL A 41 4.20 -4.74 -3.56
N THR A 42 3.11 -5.45 -3.27
CA THR A 42 2.05 -5.75 -4.24
C THR A 42 0.81 -4.92 -3.93
N LEU A 43 0.53 -3.93 -4.78
CA LEU A 43 -0.63 -3.06 -4.63
C LEU A 43 -1.80 -3.50 -5.51
N HIS A 44 -2.94 -2.82 -5.40
CA HIS A 44 -4.13 -3.20 -6.14
C HIS A 44 -4.25 -2.48 -7.48
N LEU A 45 -4.03 -1.17 -7.53
CA LEU A 45 -4.17 -0.39 -8.77
C LEU A 45 -3.08 0.66 -8.92
N ARG A 46 -2.50 0.74 -10.12
CA ARG A 46 -1.71 1.88 -10.56
C ARG A 46 -2.54 2.73 -11.49
N LEU A 47 -2.65 4.00 -11.18
CA LEU A 47 -3.50 4.91 -11.91
C LEU A 47 -2.67 6.06 -12.48
N SER A 48 -2.89 6.34 -13.77
CA SER A 48 -2.37 7.54 -14.44
C SER A 48 -3.53 8.37 -14.96
N TYR A 49 -3.46 9.67 -14.75
CA TYR A 49 -4.50 10.63 -15.11
C TYR A 49 -4.05 11.52 -16.29
N PRO A 50 -4.98 12.09 -17.07
CA PRO A 50 -4.64 12.97 -18.20
C PRO A 50 -3.88 14.23 -17.81
N ASP A 51 -4.01 14.69 -16.56
CA ASP A 51 -3.31 15.85 -15.99
C ASP A 51 -1.86 15.54 -15.56
N GLY A 52 -1.39 14.30 -15.76
CA GLY A 52 -0.06 13.85 -15.38
C GLY A 52 0.04 13.33 -13.94
N ARG A 53 -1.04 13.41 -13.15
CA ARG A 53 -1.11 12.80 -11.81
C ARG A 53 -0.99 11.29 -11.92
N ARG A 54 -0.32 10.69 -10.94
CA ARG A 54 -0.10 9.24 -10.84
C ARG A 54 -0.38 8.81 -9.41
N GLU A 55 -1.06 7.68 -9.24
CA GLU A 55 -1.43 7.16 -7.92
C GLU A 55 -1.12 5.66 -7.80
N LEU A 56 -0.63 5.26 -6.63
CA LEU A 56 -0.47 3.86 -6.20
C LEU A 56 -1.55 3.56 -5.17
N VAL A 57 -2.51 2.70 -5.53
CA VAL A 57 -3.70 2.47 -4.72
C VAL A 57 -3.65 1.14 -3.98
N TRP A 58 -3.75 1.22 -2.66
CA TRP A 58 -4.07 0.09 -1.79
C TRP A 58 -5.55 0.07 -1.44
N ILE A 59 -6.19 -1.10 -1.54
CA ILE A 59 -7.61 -1.28 -1.27
C ILE A 59 -7.78 -2.10 0.01
N HIS A 60 -8.51 -1.55 0.96
CA HIS A 60 -8.99 -2.20 2.17
C HIS A 60 -10.50 -2.43 2.08
N ALA A 61 -10.90 -3.69 1.98
CA ALA A 61 -12.30 -4.10 1.91
C ALA A 61 -12.74 -4.97 3.10
N ARG A 62 -11.91 -5.05 4.15
CA ARG A 62 -12.19 -5.85 5.36
C ARG A 62 -13.27 -5.19 6.21
N ALA A 63 -13.93 -6.01 7.03
CA ALA A 63 -14.97 -5.52 7.94
C ALA A 63 -14.37 -4.65 9.05
N GLU A 64 -13.22 -5.08 9.57
CA GLU A 64 -12.46 -4.38 10.58
C GLU A 64 -12.00 -3.02 10.05
N LYS A 65 -12.06 -2.02 10.92
CA LYS A 65 -11.52 -0.70 10.60
C LYS A 65 -10.00 -0.80 10.56
N PRO A 66 -9.32 -0.27 9.52
CA PRO A 66 -7.87 -0.25 9.50
C PRO A 66 -7.37 0.66 10.62
N ASP A 67 -6.31 0.22 11.29
CA ASP A 67 -5.66 1.01 12.31
C ASP A 67 -4.87 2.17 11.66
N PRO A 68 -4.74 3.35 12.30
CA PRO A 68 -3.93 4.44 11.72
C PRO A 68 -2.48 4.05 11.44
N LEU A 69 -1.86 3.19 12.26
CA LEU A 69 -0.51 2.70 12.01
C LEU A 69 -0.45 1.81 10.76
N GLU A 70 -1.46 0.97 10.54
CA GLU A 70 -1.58 0.14 9.34
C GLU A 70 -1.66 1.01 8.08
N ILE A 71 -2.52 2.05 8.09
CA ILE A 71 -2.64 2.98 6.97
C ILE A 71 -1.30 3.67 6.70
N ASP A 72 -0.64 4.16 7.75
CA ASP A 72 0.61 4.90 7.62
C ASP A 72 1.74 4.00 7.11
N ALA A 73 1.86 2.77 7.61
CA ALA A 73 2.85 1.79 7.14
C ALA A 73 2.62 1.38 5.67
N VAL A 74 1.36 1.21 5.24
CA VAL A 74 1.04 0.91 3.84
C VAL A 74 1.41 2.09 2.94
N LEU A 75 1.01 3.32 3.30
CA LEU A 75 1.34 4.51 2.54
C LEU A 75 2.86 4.71 2.45
N TRP A 76 3.57 4.44 3.54
CA TRP A 76 5.03 4.44 3.58
C TRP A 76 5.63 3.41 2.63
N LEU A 77 5.19 2.15 2.66
CA LEU A 77 5.70 1.10 1.77
C LEU A 77 5.47 1.44 0.29
N LEU A 78 4.31 1.98 -0.05
CA LEU A 78 4.01 2.43 -1.40
C LEU A 78 4.89 3.62 -1.82
N GLU A 79 5.18 4.56 -0.90
CA GLU A 79 6.10 5.67 -1.15
C GLU A 79 7.51 5.15 -1.43
N GLN A 80 8.00 4.20 -0.63
CA GLN A 80 9.34 3.65 -0.81
C GLN A 80 9.49 2.81 -2.08
N ALA A 81 8.43 2.12 -2.50
CA ALA A 81 8.42 1.32 -3.73
C ALA A 81 8.02 2.13 -4.97
N ALA A 82 7.73 3.43 -4.84
CA ALA A 82 7.14 4.24 -5.90
C ALA A 82 8.02 4.29 -7.15
N ASP A 83 9.34 4.39 -7.01
CA ASP A 83 10.25 4.49 -8.16
C ASP A 83 10.27 3.22 -9.03
N ASP A 84 10.12 2.03 -8.43
CA ASP A 84 10.01 0.77 -9.17
C ASP A 84 8.59 0.53 -9.72
N LEU A 85 7.58 0.97 -8.97
CA LEU A 85 6.18 0.79 -9.33
C LEU A 85 5.73 1.78 -10.41
N LEU A 86 5.75 3.07 -10.09
CA LEU A 86 5.30 4.15 -10.95
C LEU A 86 5.94 5.46 -10.46
N GLN A 87 6.99 5.90 -11.15
CA GLN A 87 7.75 7.09 -10.76
C GLN A 87 6.84 8.31 -10.59
N ASN A 88 7.08 9.08 -9.52
CA ASN A 88 6.32 10.26 -9.10
C ASN A 88 4.84 9.99 -8.76
N ALA A 89 4.48 8.75 -8.41
CA ALA A 89 3.13 8.43 -7.98
C ALA A 89 2.87 8.76 -6.51
N GLU A 90 1.66 9.22 -6.22
CA GLU A 90 1.16 9.46 -4.87
C GLU A 90 0.57 8.17 -4.28
N PRO A 91 0.99 7.75 -3.07
CA PRO A 91 0.34 6.66 -2.35
C PRO A 91 -1.10 7.01 -1.95
N VAL A 92 -2.03 6.09 -2.20
CA VAL A 92 -3.45 6.24 -1.86
C VAL A 92 -3.93 4.99 -1.14
N PHE A 93 -4.54 5.18 0.03
CA PHE A 93 -5.22 4.11 0.75
C PHE A 93 -6.73 4.29 0.61
N VAL A 94 -7.44 3.23 0.25
CA VAL A 94 -8.89 3.22 0.04
C VAL A 94 -9.54 2.27 1.04
N ASP A 95 -10.31 2.78 2.00
CA ASP A 95 -11.24 1.96 2.77
C ASP A 95 -12.58 1.94 2.03
N VAL A 96 -12.83 0.84 1.33
CA VAL A 96 -14.01 0.67 0.47
C VAL A 96 -15.27 0.68 1.31
N ARG A 97 -15.33 -0.11 2.38
CA ARG A 97 -16.56 -0.27 3.17
C ARG A 97 -17.01 1.02 3.84
N ARG A 98 -16.08 1.94 4.10
CA ARG A 98 -16.36 3.23 4.74
C ARG A 98 -16.35 4.40 3.75
N ALA A 99 -16.21 4.11 2.45
CA ALA A 99 -16.14 5.12 1.38
C ALA A 99 -15.08 6.20 1.63
N ARG A 100 -13.87 5.80 2.09
CA ARG A 100 -12.79 6.75 2.41
C ARG A 100 -11.58 6.57 1.50
N LEU A 101 -11.10 7.69 0.95
CA LEU A 101 -9.80 7.79 0.30
C LEU A 101 -8.86 8.60 1.19
N ILE A 102 -7.65 8.12 1.35
CA ILE A 102 -6.62 8.73 2.19
C ILE A 102 -5.40 8.98 1.32
N ARG A 103 -5.07 10.26 1.15
CA ARG A 103 -3.92 10.78 0.41
C ARG A 103 -3.06 11.60 1.37
N LEU A 104 -2.44 10.90 2.31
CA LEU A 104 -1.59 11.54 3.32
C LEU A 104 -0.16 11.13 3.06
N ARG A 105 0.77 12.06 3.32
CA ARG A 105 2.17 11.68 3.42
C ARG A 105 2.35 10.83 4.67
N PRO A 106 3.04 9.69 4.57
CA PRO A 106 3.30 8.85 5.73
C PRO A 106 4.11 9.63 6.77
N SER A 107 3.90 9.31 8.04
CA SER A 107 4.66 9.91 9.12
C SER A 107 6.15 9.63 8.97
N ARG A 108 6.99 10.65 9.20
CA ARG A 108 8.45 10.47 9.25
C ARG A 108 8.89 9.54 10.38
N ALA A 109 8.04 9.32 11.39
CA ALA A 109 8.30 8.38 12.48
C ALA A 109 8.21 6.91 12.03
N THR A 110 7.59 6.63 10.88
CA THR A 110 7.36 5.26 10.39
C THR A 110 8.60 4.65 9.75
N THR A 111 9.45 5.47 9.12
CA THR A 111 10.74 5.03 8.56
C THR A 111 11.62 4.30 9.59
N PRO A 112 12.01 4.90 10.73
CA PRO A 112 12.89 4.22 11.68
C PRO A 112 12.27 2.96 12.28
N TRP A 113 10.94 2.93 12.46
CA TRP A 113 10.25 1.73 12.91
C TRP A 113 10.33 0.60 11.86
N MET A 114 9.99 0.87 10.61
CA MET A 114 10.06 -0.11 9.51
C MET A 114 11.48 -0.63 9.28
N GLU A 115 12.49 0.24 9.38
CA GLU A 115 13.89 -0.16 9.29
C GLU A 115 14.33 -1.05 10.46
N ALA A 116 13.85 -0.77 11.68
CA ALA A 116 14.12 -1.58 12.86
C ALA A 116 13.47 -2.98 12.74
N GLU A 117 12.21 -3.05 12.29
CA GLU A 117 11.53 -4.32 12.01
C GLU A 117 12.31 -5.13 10.97
N ALA A 118 12.68 -4.52 9.84
CA ALA A 118 13.48 -5.20 8.81
C ALA A 118 14.86 -5.66 9.33
N ALA A 119 15.50 -4.89 10.22
CA ALA A 119 16.74 -5.30 10.86
C ALA A 119 16.54 -6.51 11.78
N GLY A 120 15.44 -6.55 12.55
CA GLY A 120 15.08 -7.70 13.38
C GLY A 120 14.82 -8.96 12.54
N PHE A 121 14.09 -8.82 11.42
CA PHE A 121 13.89 -9.92 10.48
C PHE A 121 15.19 -10.42 9.84
N ALA A 122 16.11 -9.51 9.48
CA ALA A 122 17.42 -9.89 8.94
C ALA A 122 18.21 -10.75 9.93
N GLU A 123 18.24 -10.33 11.20
CA GLU A 123 18.93 -11.07 12.27
C GLU A 123 18.34 -12.47 12.47
N LEU A 124 17.00 -12.57 12.49
CA LEU A 124 16.32 -13.86 12.56
C LEU A 124 16.71 -14.79 11.40
N LEU A 125 16.74 -14.27 10.16
CA LEU A 125 17.16 -15.06 9.01
C LEU A 125 18.61 -15.53 9.13
N ASP A 126 19.53 -14.69 9.60
CA ASP A 126 20.94 -15.05 9.78
C ASP A 126 21.10 -16.16 10.84
N GLN A 127 20.31 -16.13 11.92
CA GLN A 127 20.30 -17.19 12.94
C GLN A 127 19.79 -18.53 12.38
N PHE A 128 18.71 -18.51 11.61
CA PHE A 128 18.20 -19.74 10.97
C PHE A 128 19.14 -20.28 9.89
N ALA A 129 19.79 -19.41 9.12
CA ALA A 129 20.78 -19.82 8.13
C ALA A 129 22.01 -20.46 8.79
N THR A 130 22.45 -19.93 9.93
CA THR A 130 23.58 -20.47 10.70
C THR A 130 23.25 -21.79 11.40
N SER A 131 22.00 -21.99 11.82
CA SER A 131 21.56 -23.22 12.51
C SER A 131 21.39 -24.43 11.56
N ALA A 132 21.41 -24.22 10.25
CA ALA A 132 21.26 -25.25 9.23
C ALA A 132 22.60 -25.70 8.61
N ALA A 133 23.72 -25.11 9.04
CA ALA A 133 25.09 -25.42 8.59
C ALA A 133 25.84 -26.26 9.65
#